data_AF-F0SD72-F1
#
_entry.id   AF-F0SD72-F1
#
_cell.length_a   1.000
_cell.length_b   1.000
_cell.length_c   1.000
_cell.angle_alpha   90.00
_cell.angle_beta   90.00
_cell.angle_gamma   90.00
#
_symmetry.space_group_name_H-M   'P 1'
#
loop_
_entity.id
_entity.type
_entity.pdbx_description
1 polymer ?
#
loop_
_entity_poly.entity_id
_entity_poly.type
_entity_poly.pdbx_seq_one_letter_code
_entity_poly.pdbx_strand_id
1 'polypeptide(L)' 'MTGADNIRNSIIDKLLTITNQEYLTALYQLVNKSNVNDDCINLSEAQILMLNMSDDDIKNNRVISQKELDKTDLEWLKSL' A
#
# COMPACT_ATOMS: atom_id res chain seq x y z
N MET A 1 -12.66 9.33 -7.33
CA MET A 1 -12.10 9.71 -6.01
C MET A 1 -13.09 10.64 -5.32
N THR A 2 -13.58 10.23 -4.15
CA THR A 2 -14.49 11.01 -3.31
C THR A 2 -13.72 11.99 -2.42
N GLY A 3 -14.39 12.94 -1.79
CA GLY A 3 -13.76 13.83 -0.79
C GLY A 3 -13.14 13.07 0.39
N ALA A 4 -13.73 11.93 0.76
CA ALA A 4 -13.19 11.06 1.80
C ALA A 4 -11.88 10.38 1.38
N ASP A 5 -11.73 10.02 0.11
CA ASP A 5 -10.52 9.38 -0.40
C ASP A 5 -9.33 10.35 -0.40
N ASN A 6 -9.56 11.62 -0.72
CA ASN A 6 -8.53 12.65 -0.65
C ASN A 6 -8.04 12.88 0.78
N ILE A 7 -8.96 12.84 1.75
CA ILE A 7 -8.62 12.97 3.18
C ILE A 7 -7.79 11.77 3.63
N ARG A 8 -8.18 10.54 3.26
CA ARG A 8 -7.41 9.33 3.57
C ARG A 8 -5.99 9.39 3.01
N ASN A 9 -5.84 9.74 1.74
CA ASN A 9 -4.51 9.85 1.11
C ASN A 9 -3.63 10.89 1.81
N SER A 10 -4.19 12.07 2.13
CA SER A 10 -3.44 13.11 2.84
C SER A 10 -3.01 12.68 4.25
N ILE A 11 -3.83 11.87 4.94
CA ILE A 11 -3.46 11.29 6.25
C ILE A 11 -2.31 10.27 6.08
N ILE A 12 -2.37 9.40 5.07
CA ILE A 12 -1.31 8.42 4.78
C ILE A 12 0.01 9.14 4.51
N ASP A 13 0.02 10.16 3.67
CA ASP A 13 1.22 10.94 3.35
C ASP A 13 1.85 11.53 4.62
N LYS A 14 1.03 12.09 5.52
CA LYS A 14 1.52 12.62 6.79
C LYS A 14 2.09 11.52 7.69
N LEU A 15 1.43 10.37 7.79
CA LEU A 15 1.89 9.24 8.59
C LEU A 15 3.27 8.75 8.13
N LEU A 16 3.52 8.70 6.82
CA LEU A 16 4.81 8.29 6.25
C LEU A 16 5.97 9.24 6.59
N THR A 17 5.68 10.50 6.93
CA THR A 17 6.71 11.49 7.30
C THR A 17 7.06 11.51 8.80
N ILE A 18 6.28 10.84 9.64
CA ILE A 18 6.49 10.86 11.09
C ILE A 18 7.60 9.88 11.46
N THR A 19 8.63 10.39 12.13
CA THR A 19 9.74 9.58 12.67
C THR A 19 9.60 9.32 14.17
N ASN A 20 8.73 10.05 14.87
CA ASN A 20 8.54 9.92 16.31
C ASN A 20 7.63 8.72 16.64
N GLN A 21 8.21 7.72 17.31
CA GLN A 21 7.51 6.48 17.69
C GLN A 21 6.38 6.70 18.70
N GLU A 22 6.54 7.58 19.69
CA GLU A 22 5.51 7.83 20.70
C GLU A 22 4.28 8.48 20.07
N TYR A 23 4.50 9.38 19.12
CA TYR A 23 3.44 10.03 18.36
C TYR A 23 2.68 9.03 17.48
N LEU A 24 3.39 8.15 16.76
CA LEU A 24 2.77 7.04 16.01
C LEU A 24 1.98 6.11 16.93
N THR A 25 2.49 5.83 18.12
CA THR A 25 1.82 4.97 19.10
C THR A 25 0.52 5.59 19.59
N ALA A 26 0.51 6.89 19.89
CA ALA A 26 -0.69 7.61 20.29
C ALA A 26 -1.75 7.64 19.16
N LEU A 27 -1.32 7.86 17.91
CA LEU A 27 -2.20 7.83 16.75
C LEU A 27 -2.79 6.44 16.52
N TYR A 28 -1.97 5.38 16.62
CA TYR A 28 -2.43 4.00 16.53
C TYR A 28 -3.49 3.71 17.59
N GLN A 29 -3.24 4.07 18.84
CA GLN A 29 -4.20 3.88 19.93
C GLN A 29 -5.50 4.66 19.71
N LEU A 30 -5.42 5.87 19.16
CA LEU A 30 -6.58 6.69 18.84
C LEU A 30 -7.47 6.02 17.79
N VAL A 31 -6.86 5.56 16.69
CA VAL A 31 -7.57 4.89 15.59
C VAL A 31 -8.15 3.55 16.05
N ASN A 32 -7.40 2.79 16.85
CA ASN A 32 -7.84 1.47 17.31
C ASN A 32 -8.93 1.55 18.40
N LYS A 33 -9.05 2.69 19.09
CA LYS A 33 -10.13 2.95 20.07
C LYS A 33 -11.31 3.70 19.46
N SER A 34 -11.14 4.37 18.32
CA SER A 34 -12.29 4.84 17.57
C SER A 34 -13.05 3.61 17.11
N ASN A 35 -14.32 3.53 17.50
CA ASN A 35 -15.27 2.46 17.18
C ASN A 35 -15.62 2.50 15.68
N VAL A 36 -14.58 2.55 14.83
CA VAL A 36 -14.66 2.47 13.38
C VAL A 36 -15.09 1.06 13.13
N ASN A 37 -16.28 0.89 12.57
CA ASN A 37 -16.86 -0.40 12.27
C ASN A 37 -15.77 -1.35 11.75
N ASP A 38 -15.76 -2.55 12.31
CA ASP A 38 -14.95 -3.72 11.89
C ASP A 38 -15.36 -4.22 10.48
N ASP A 39 -15.91 -3.32 9.66
CA ASP A 39 -16.24 -3.54 8.28
C ASP A 39 -14.91 -3.74 7.55
N CYS A 40 -14.58 -5.01 7.36
CA CYS A 40 -13.48 -5.49 6.54
C CYS A 40 -13.30 -4.57 5.34
N ILE A 41 -12.08 -4.03 5.14
CA ILE A 41 -11.78 -3.12 4.04
C ILE A 41 -12.20 -3.80 2.74
N ASN A 42 -13.29 -3.30 2.14
CA ASN A 42 -13.76 -3.80 0.86
C ASN A 42 -12.82 -3.30 -0.23
N LEU A 43 -12.06 -4.23 -0.80
CA LEU A 43 -11.23 -3.94 -1.98
C LEU A 43 -12.14 -3.59 -3.15
N SER A 44 -11.72 -2.60 -3.95
CA SER A 44 -12.37 -2.31 -5.22
C SER A 44 -12.19 -3.48 -6.21
N GLU A 45 -13.07 -3.59 -7.21
CA GLU A 45 -12.96 -4.60 -8.26
C GLU A 45 -11.59 -4.59 -8.96
N ALA A 46 -11.02 -3.40 -9.17
CA ALA A 46 -9.68 -3.25 -9.77
C ALA A 46 -8.56 -3.79 -8.88
N GLN A 47 -8.66 -3.60 -7.55
CA GLN A 47 -7.68 -4.15 -6.60
C GLN A 47 -7.80 -5.67 -6.49
N ILE A 48 -9.03 -6.20 -6.49
CA ILE A 48 -9.27 -7.65 -6.52
C ILE A 48 -8.71 -8.25 -7.81
N LEU A 49 -8.93 -7.59 -8.95
CA LEU A 49 -8.37 -8.02 -10.24
C LEU A 49 -6.84 -8.06 -10.21
N MET A 50 -6.19 -7.03 -9.65
CA MET A 50 -4.73 -6.98 -9.50
C MET A 50 -4.21 -8.16 -8.66
N LEU A 51 -4.88 -8.50 -7.56
CA LEU A 51 -4.51 -9.64 -6.73
C LEU A 51 -4.68 -10.97 -7.48
N ASN A 52 -5.78 -11.13 -8.22
CA ASN A 52 -6.00 -12.33 -9.04
C ASN A 52 -4.94 -12.50 -10.14
N MET A 53 -4.49 -11.40 -10.75
CA MET A 53 -3.38 -11.43 -11.72
C MET A 53 -2.07 -11.87 -11.05
N SER A 54 -1.78 -11.34 -9.85
CA SER A 54 -0.62 -11.74 -9.06
C SER A 54 -0.65 -13.24 -8.71
N ASP A 55 -1.80 -13.77 -8.28
CA ASP A 55 -1.97 -15.19 -8.00
C ASP A 55 -1.72 -16.07 -9.23
N ASP A 56 -2.14 -15.62 -10.41
CA ASP A 56 -1.86 -16.32 -11.68
C ASP A 56 -0.36 -16.28 -12.03
N ASP A 57 0.30 -15.15 -11.84
CA ASP A 57 1.74 -15.02 -12.04
C ASP A 57 2.54 -15.95 -11.11
N ILE A 58 2.13 -16.05 -9.84
CA ILE A 58 2.74 -16.98 -8.87
C ILE A 58 2.53 -18.43 -9.30
N LYS A 59 1.30 -18.82 -9.68
CA LYS A 59 0.98 -20.19 -10.12
C LYS A 59 1.77 -20.63 -11.35
N ASN A 60 1.99 -19.70 -12.28
CA ASN A 60 2.71 -19.96 -13.52
C ASN A 60 4.21 -19.67 -13.42
N ASN A 61 4.73 -19.39 -12.22
CA ASN A 61 6.13 -19.07 -11.97
C ASN A 61 6.66 -17.89 -12.82
N ARG A 62 5.79 -16.91 -13.11
CA ARG A 62 6.12 -15.63 -13.76
C ARG A 62 6.54 -14.59 -12.71
N VAL A 63 7.45 -15.00 -11.84
CA VAL A 63 8.01 -14.17 -10.77
C VAL A 63 9.48 -13.89 -11.06
N ILE A 64 9.95 -12.73 -10.64
CA ILE A 64 11.38 -12.37 -10.73
C ILE A 64 11.94 -12.14 -9.34
N SER A 65 13.24 -12.35 -9.17
CA SER A 65 13.88 -12.06 -7.89
C SER A 65 14.00 -10.54 -7.68
N GLN A 66 14.00 -10.11 -6.41
CA GLN A 66 14.21 -8.69 -6.08
C GLN A 66 15.49 -8.13 -6.72
N LYS A 67 16.57 -8.91 -6.74
CA LYS A 67 17.84 -8.52 -7.34
C LYS A 67 17.75 -8.27 -8.85
N GLU A 68 16.92 -9.06 -9.55
CA GLU A 68 16.68 -8.86 -10.98
C GLU A 68 15.82 -7.62 -11.24
N LEU A 69 14.79 -7.40 -10.42
CA LEU A 69 13.96 -6.20 -10.48
C LEU A 69 14.82 -4.94 -10.25
N ASP A 70 15.65 -4.92 -9.21
CA ASP A 70 16.56 -3.80 -8.91
C ASP A 70 17.49 -3.49 -10.09
N LYS A 71 17.98 -4.53 -10.79
CA LYS A 71 18.83 -4.37 -11.97
C LYS A 71 18.06 -3.73 -13.12
N THR A 72 16.85 -4.22 -13.41
CA THR A 72 15.98 -3.69 -14.47
C THR A 72 15.60 -2.24 -14.19
N ASP A 73 15.29 -1.90 -12.94
CA ASP A 73 14.99 -0.53 -12.53
C ASP A 73 16.18 0.41 -12.74
N LEU A 74 17.40 -0.03 -12.39
CA LEU A 74 18.62 0.74 -12.63
C LEU A 74 18.93 0.92 -14.12
N GLU A 75 18.62 -0.07 -14.96
CA GLU A 75 18.75 0.05 -16.41
C GLU A 75 17.72 1.01 -16.99
N TRP A 76 16.47 0.95 -16.53
CA TRP A 76 15.41 1.88 -16.92
C TRP A 76 15.74 3.33 -16.53
N LEU A 77 16.24 3.56 -15.31
CA LEU A 77 16.67 4.88 -14.85
C LEU A 77 17.80 5.50 -15.69
N LYS A 78 18.64 4.68 -16.33
CA LYS A 78 19.69 5.17 -17.25
C LYS A 78 19.16 5.56 -18.64
N SER A 79 17.96 5.11 -18.98
CA SER A 79 17.30 5.41 -20.26
C SER A 79 16.44 6.69 -20.24
N LEU A 80 16.35 7.31 -19.06
CA LEU A 80 15.76 8.63 -18.81
C LEU A 80 16.84 9.72 -18.87
#